data_AF-A0A329S1X6-F1
#
_entry.id   AF-A0A329S1X6-F1
#
_cell.length_a   1.000
_cell.length_b   1.000
_cell.length_c   1.000
_cell.angle_alpha   90.00
_cell.angle_beta   90.00
_cell.angle_gamma   90.00
#
_symmetry.space_group_name_H-M   'P 1'
#
loop_
_entity.id
_entity.type
_entity.pdbx_description
1 polymer ?
#
loop_
_entity_poly.entity_id
_entity_poly.type
_entity_poly.pdbx_seq_one_letter_code
_entity_poly.pdbx_strand_id
1 'polypeptide(L)'
;MTPTKTICFALTSDLHSWYDGCSVAVPVMNISVESVSEGPVIGSRYKVDLIIRALNAGYASLISLHLKEGFVASVDSLEMRTSVYVQNSKVFCEWMEWKGKYIDKWLKSHYDMAPAVD
;
A
#
# COMPACT_ATOMS: atom_id res chain seq x y z
N MET A 1 -5.44 26.14 -4.28
CA MET A 1 -4.39 25.18 -4.70
C MET A 1 -3.65 24.73 -3.45
N THR A 2 -4.13 23.67 -2.81
CA THR A 2 -3.39 23.00 -1.73
C THR A 2 -2.34 22.11 -2.38
N PRO A 3 -1.06 22.19 -1.99
CA PRO A 3 -0.05 21.31 -2.54
C PRO A 3 -0.34 19.90 -2.00
N THR A 4 -0.77 19.01 -2.90
CA THR A 4 -0.83 17.58 -2.62
C THR A 4 0.60 17.15 -2.31
N LYS A 5 0.92 17.03 -1.02
CA LYS A 5 2.20 16.46 -0.58
C LYS A 5 2.17 14.99 -0.97
N THR A 6 2.59 14.69 -2.19
CA THR A 6 2.78 13.34 -2.68
C THR A 6 3.79 12.66 -1.78
N ILE A 7 3.31 11.72 -0.97
CA ILE A 7 4.17 10.80 -0.24
C ILE A 7 4.77 9.88 -1.30
N CYS A 8 6.00 10.17 -1.72
CA CYS A 8 6.75 9.27 -2.59
C CYS A 8 7.11 8.01 -1.80
N PHE A 9 6.24 7.00 -1.82
CA PHE A 9 6.70 5.64 -1.70
C PHE A 9 7.80 5.41 -2.75
N ALA A 10 8.80 4.61 -2.41
CA ALA A 10 9.70 4.07 -3.41
C ALA A 10 9.01 2.91 -4.17
N LEU A 11 7.78 3.14 -4.63
CA LEU A 11 7.04 2.27 -5.55
C LEU A 11 7.29 2.79 -6.97
N THR A 12 7.19 1.92 -7.96
CA THR A 12 7.16 2.36 -9.36
C THR A 12 5.98 3.30 -9.60
N SER A 13 6.07 4.14 -10.64
CA SER A 13 4.98 5.06 -11.02
C SER A 13 3.64 4.32 -11.22
N ASP A 14 3.70 3.10 -11.73
CA ASP A 14 2.53 2.26 -11.99
C ASP A 14 1.85 1.84 -10.68
N LEU A 15 2.64 1.40 -9.70
CA LEU A 15 2.11 0.93 -8.42
C LEU A 15 1.54 2.09 -7.58
N HIS A 16 2.12 3.29 -7.69
CA HIS A 16 1.51 4.53 -7.19
C HIS A 16 0.15 4.81 -7.83
N SER A 17 0.09 4.73 -9.16
CA SER A 17 -1.14 4.99 -9.92
C SER A 17 -2.26 3.99 -9.62
N TRP A 18 -1.89 2.74 -9.32
CA TRP A 18 -2.82 1.70 -8.87
C TRP A 18 -3.31 1.97 -7.45
N TYR A 19 -2.42 2.34 -6.54
CA TYR A 19 -2.76 2.60 -5.14
C TYR A 19 -3.62 3.86 -4.97
N ASP A 20 -3.37 4.88 -5.79
CA ASP A 20 -4.20 6.09 -5.80
C ASP A 20 -5.55 5.90 -6.49
N GLY A 21 -5.77 4.77 -7.17
CA GLY A 21 -7.00 4.50 -7.91
C GLY A 21 -7.13 5.33 -9.20
N CYS A 22 -6.03 5.96 -9.65
CA CYS A 22 -6.01 6.82 -10.84
C CYS A 22 -6.08 6.03 -12.15
N SER A 23 -5.80 4.72 -12.11
CA SER A 23 -5.66 3.87 -13.30
C SER A 23 -6.39 2.52 -13.19
N VAL A 24 -7.13 2.31 -12.11
CA VAL A 24 -7.87 1.07 -11.84
C VAL A 24 -9.28 1.38 -11.37
N ALA A 25 -10.26 0.62 -11.85
CA ALA A 25 -11.67 0.80 -11.49
C ALA A 25 -11.98 0.32 -10.06
N VAL A 26 -11.14 -0.56 -9.51
CA VAL A 26 -11.20 -1.11 -8.16
C VAL A 26 -9.82 -0.99 -7.50
N PRO A 27 -9.69 -0.71 -6.19
CA PRO A 27 -8.44 -0.85 -5.47
C PRO A 27 -7.93 -2.29 -5.60
N VAL A 28 -6.77 -2.44 -6.23
CA VAL A 28 -6.16 -3.76 -6.50
C VAL A 28 -5.34 -4.28 -5.31
N MET A 29 -5.16 -3.44 -4.29
CA MET A 29 -4.42 -3.73 -3.07
C MET A 29 -4.79 -2.77 -1.94
N ASN A 30 -4.46 -3.15 -0.71
CA ASN A 30 -4.39 -2.28 0.45
C ASN A 30 -2.98 -2.33 1.04
N ILE A 31 -2.50 -1.23 1.62
CA ILE A 31 -1.18 -1.16 2.26
C ILE A 31 -1.36 -0.65 3.69
N SER A 32 -0.80 -1.37 4.66
CA SER A 32 -0.81 -1.01 6.08
C SER A 32 0.59 -0.93 6.64
N VAL A 33 0.78 -0.08 7.65
CA VAL A 33 2.04 -0.01 8.41
C VAL A 33 2.13 -1.20 9.36
N GLU A 34 3.24 -1.93 9.30
CA GLU A 34 3.57 -3.01 10.25
C GLU A 34 4.30 -2.44 11.47
N SER A 35 5.36 -1.68 11.23
CA SER A 35 6.17 -1.09 12.30
C SER A 35 6.93 0.14 11.81
N VAL A 36 7.42 0.93 12.76
CA VAL A 36 8.30 2.07 12.52
C VAL A 36 9.55 1.88 13.37
N SER A 37 10.72 2.15 12.82
CA SER A 37 11.97 2.12 13.58
C SER A 37 11.94 3.13 14.73
N GLU A 38 12.55 2.77 15.87
CA GLU A 38 12.61 3.63 17.06
C GLU A 38 13.28 4.98 16.79
N GLY A 39 14.26 5.00 15.87
CA GLY A 39 14.97 6.20 15.44
C GLY A 39 15.23 6.23 13.93
N PRO A 40 15.84 7.32 13.43
CA PRO A 40 16.30 7.40 12.05
C PRO A 40 17.35 6.32 11.75
N VAL A 41 17.19 5.61 10.64
CA VAL A 41 18.07 4.52 10.21
C VAL A 41 19.03 4.96 9.10
N ILE A 42 18.58 5.89 8.24
CA ILE A 42 19.39 6.45 7.14
C ILE A 42 19.32 7.98 7.20
N GLY A 43 20.40 8.62 7.65
CA GLY A 43 20.42 10.06 7.85
C GLY A 43 19.29 10.49 8.81
N SER A 44 18.41 11.37 8.35
CA SER A 44 17.22 11.81 9.10
C SER A 44 15.94 11.02 8.79
N ARG A 45 16.03 9.87 8.11
CA ARG A 45 14.88 9.07 7.70
C ARG A 45 14.65 7.86 8.60
N TYR A 46 13.41 7.68 9.03
CA TYR A 46 12.91 6.52 9.73
C TYR A 46 12.60 5.41 8.74
N LYS A 47 12.85 4.16 9.14
CA LYS A 47 12.41 2.98 8.40
C LYS A 47 10.96 2.68 8.80
N VAL A 48 10.10 2.46 7.83
CA VAL A 48 8.71 2.03 8.05
C VAL A 48 8.52 0.72 7.31
N ASP A 49 8.20 -0.33 8.06
CA ASP A 49 7.86 -1.64 7.52
C ASP A 49 6.37 -1.65 7.16
N LEU A 50 6.07 -2.19 5.98
CA LEU A 50 4.77 -2.16 5.33
C LEU A 50 4.31 -3.58 5.00
N ILE A 51 3.01 -3.81 5.15
CA ILE A 51 2.31 -4.99 4.63
C ILE A 51 1.44 -4.53 3.47
N ILE A 52 1.69 -5.10 2.29
CA ILE A 52 0.88 -4.93 1.10
C ILE A 52 0.00 -6.16 0.96
N ARG A 53 -1.31 -5.97 0.88
CA ARG A 53 -2.31 -7.02 0.69
C ARG A 53 -2.91 -6.87 -0.70
N ALA A 54 -2.67 -7.85 -1.56
CA ALA A 54 -3.26 -7.89 -2.89
C ALA A 54 -4.73 -8.33 -2.83
N LEU A 55 -5.54 -7.83 -3.78
CA LEU A 55 -6.93 -8.23 -3.90
C LEU A 55 -7.08 -9.71 -4.31
N ASN A 56 -6.18 -10.21 -5.16
CA ASN A 56 -6.14 -11.61 -5.59
C ASN A 56 -4.74 -12.00 -6.09
N ALA A 57 -4.55 -13.28 -6.41
CA ALA A 57 -3.26 -13.83 -6.85
C ALA A 57 -2.73 -13.20 -8.16
N GLY A 58 -3.62 -12.79 -9.07
CA GLY A 58 -3.23 -12.12 -10.31
C GLY A 58 -2.60 -10.76 -10.02
N TYR A 59 -3.25 -9.94 -9.18
CA TYR A 59 -2.70 -8.67 -8.75
C TYR A 59 -1.47 -8.83 -7.86
N ALA A 60 -1.42 -9.87 -7.03
CA ALA A 60 -0.23 -10.17 -6.23
C ALA A 60 1.02 -10.36 -7.10
N SER A 61 0.89 -11.13 -8.18
CA SER A 61 1.99 -11.32 -9.14
C SER A 61 2.43 -10.00 -9.77
N LEU A 62 1.48 -9.16 -10.23
CA LEU A 62 1.79 -7.87 -10.82
C LEU A 62 2.47 -6.90 -9.83
N ILE A 63 1.94 -6.82 -8.61
CA ILE A 63 2.51 -5.99 -7.54
C ILE A 63 3.95 -6.42 -7.25
N SER A 64 4.21 -7.73 -7.18
CA SER A 64 5.52 -8.27 -6.84
C SER A 64 6.63 -7.85 -7.82
N LEU A 65 6.30 -7.66 -9.10
CA LEU A 65 7.24 -7.18 -10.13
C LEU A 65 7.71 -5.73 -9.90
N HIS A 66 6.96 -4.96 -9.10
CA HIS A 66 7.23 -3.57 -8.81
C HIS A 66 7.81 -3.34 -7.40
N LEU A 67 7.93 -4.40 -6.58
CA LEU A 67 8.54 -4.30 -5.27
C LEU A 67 10.06 -4.31 -5.37
N LYS A 68 10.69 -3.62 -4.41
CA LYS A 68 12.15 -3.68 -4.27
C LYS A 68 12.60 -5.11 -3.97
N GLU A 69 13.79 -5.43 -4.46
CA GLU A 69 14.48 -6.68 -4.15
C GLU A 69 14.57 -6.89 -2.62
N GLY A 70 14.29 -8.12 -2.18
CA GLY A 70 14.29 -8.48 -0.76
C GLY A 70 12.94 -8.36 -0.03
N PHE A 71 11.81 -8.16 -0.74
CA PHE A 71 10.48 -8.29 -0.13
C PHE A 71 10.20 -9.74 0.28
N VAL A 72 9.36 -9.93 1.30
CA VAL A 72 8.96 -11.25 1.79
C VAL A 72 7.48 -11.47 1.49
N ALA A 73 7.15 -12.51 0.75
CA ALA A 73 5.76 -12.90 0.49
C ALA A 73 5.27 -13.93 1.52
N SER A 74 3.98 -13.91 1.84
CA SER A 74 3.28 -14.98 2.54
C SER A 74 3.18 -16.26 1.68
N VAL A 75 2.79 -17.37 2.30
CA VAL A 75 2.64 -18.68 1.62
C VAL A 75 1.63 -18.61 0.47
N ASP A 76 0.53 -17.87 0.66
CA ASP A 76 -0.49 -17.65 -0.37
C ASP A 76 -0.13 -16.54 -1.37
N SER A 77 1.03 -15.89 -1.18
CA SER A 77 1.53 -14.74 -1.95
C SER A 77 0.62 -13.51 -1.94
N LEU A 78 -0.45 -13.48 -1.16
CA LEU A 78 -1.38 -12.34 -1.10
C LEU A 78 -0.87 -11.21 -0.21
N GLU A 79 -0.02 -11.53 0.77
CA GLU A 79 0.64 -10.54 1.61
C GLU A 79 2.12 -10.43 1.24
N MET A 80 2.59 -9.20 1.06
CA MET A 80 3.98 -8.88 0.78
C MET A 80 4.48 -7.87 1.79
N ARG A 81 5.59 -8.18 2.45
CA ARG A 81 6.27 -7.28 3.40
C ARG A 81 7.42 -6.55 2.71
N THR A 82 7.45 -5.24 2.87
CA THR A 82 8.51 -4.38 2.34
C THR A 82 8.79 -3.23 3.30
N SER A 83 9.73 -2.35 2.96
CA SER A 83 10.03 -1.18 3.77
C SER A 83 10.34 0.06 2.96
N VAL A 84 10.06 1.21 3.55
CA VAL A 84 10.37 2.53 2.99
C VAL A 84 11.12 3.37 4.02
N TYR A 85 11.82 4.40 3.52
CA TYR A 85 12.55 5.34 4.37
C TYR A 85 11.93 6.72 4.22
N VAL A 86 11.39 7.27 5.31
CA VAL A 86 10.62 8.53 5.30
C VAL A 86 11.15 9.50 6.35
N GLN A 87 11.13 10.80 6.04
CA GLN A 87 11.58 11.83 6.99
C GLN A 87 10.57 12.07 8.11
N ASN A 88 9.27 12.05 7.78
CA ASN A 88 8.20 12.27 8.74
C ASN A 88 7.33 11.01 8.84
N SER A 89 7.77 10.06 9.66
CA SER A 89 7.07 8.79 9.87
C SER A 89 5.67 8.99 10.44
N LYS A 90 5.47 9.98 11.32
CA LYS A 90 4.17 10.26 11.91
C LYS A 90 3.12 10.62 10.85
N VAL A 91 3.38 11.64 10.04
CA VAL A 91 2.46 12.07 8.97
C VAL A 91 2.26 10.96 7.93
N PHE A 92 3.32 10.21 7.64
CA PHE A 92 3.24 9.06 6.74
C PHE A 92 2.28 7.99 7.28
N CYS A 93 2.41 7.61 8.56
CA CYS A 93 1.54 6.60 9.18
C CYS A 93 0.08 7.06 9.28
N GLU A 94 -0.16 8.32 9.64
CA GLU A 94 -1.51 8.91 9.67
C GLU A 94 -2.18 8.85 8.29
N TRP A 95 -1.44 9.20 7.24
CA TRP A 95 -1.96 9.11 5.87
C TRP A 95 -2.24 7.67 5.44
N MET A 96 -1.36 6.73 5.81
CA MET A 96 -1.53 5.31 5.52
C MET A 96 -2.74 4.70 6.20
N GLU A 97 -2.95 5.02 7.47
CA GLU A 97 -4.12 4.57 8.21
C GLU A 97 -5.41 5.09 7.57
N TRP A 98 -5.44 6.38 7.20
CA TRP A 98 -6.58 6.98 6.53
C TRP A 98 -6.87 6.34 5.18
N LYS A 99 -5.85 6.16 4.34
CA LYS A 99 -5.99 5.57 2.99
C LYS A 99 -6.41 4.10 3.07
N GLY A 100 -5.86 3.34 4.01
CA GLY A 100 -6.24 1.96 4.24
C GLY A 100 -7.72 1.82 4.61
N LYS A 101 -8.21 2.64 5.54
CA LYS A 101 -9.63 2.70 5.91
C LYS A 101 -10.53 3.07 4.72
N TYR A 102 -10.07 3.99 3.86
CA TYR A 102 -10.78 4.37 2.65
C TYR A 102 -10.91 3.19 1.67
N ILE A 103 -9.79 2.48 1.43
CA ILE A 103 -9.76 1.31 0.53
C ILE A 103 -10.63 0.18 1.07
N ASP A 104 -10.54 -0.14 2.36
CA ASP A 104 -11.35 -1.19 2.98
C ASP A 104 -12.85 -0.90 2.87
N LYS A 105 -13.24 0.36 3.12
CA LYS A 105 -14.63 0.79 2.96
C LYS A 105 -15.08 0.66 1.52
N TRP A 106 -14.25 1.08 0.57
CA TRP A 106 -14.55 1.00 -0.86
C TRP A 106 -14.73 -0.46 -1.31
N LEU A 107 -13.81 -1.35 -0.94
CA LEU A 107 -13.87 -2.78 -1.27
C LEU A 107 -15.11 -3.42 -0.68
N LYS A 108 -15.42 -3.14 0.58
CA LYS A 108 -16.65 -3.63 1.21
C LYS A 108 -17.89 -3.19 0.44
N SER A 109 -18.00 -1.91 0.09
CA SER A 109 -19.12 -1.42 -0.72
C SER A 109 -19.19 -2.07 -2.11
N HIS A 110 -18.04 -2.39 -2.71
CA HIS A 110 -18.00 -3.09 -4.01
C HIS A 110 -18.53 -4.52 -3.90
N TYR A 111 -18.12 -5.28 -2.89
CA TYR A 111 -18.61 -6.64 -2.66
C TYR A 111 -20.08 -6.67 -2.22
N ASP A 112 -20.53 -5.69 -1.43
CA ASP A 112 -21.93 -5.55 -1.05
C ASP A 112 -22.84 -5.23 -2.25
N MET A 113 -22.29 -4.67 -3.34
CA MET A 113 -23.00 -4.38 -4.60
C MET A 113 -22.89 -5.50 -5.64
N ALA A 114 -22.06 -6.53 -5.42
CA ALA A 114 -22.04 -7.68 -6.31
C ALA A 114 -23.42 -8.35 -6.26
N PRO A 115 -24.10 -8.59 -7.40
CA PRO A 115 -25.44 -9.18 -7.37
C PRO A 115 -25.38 -10.50 -6.62
N ALA A 116 -26.37 -10.79 -5.78
CA ALA A 116 -26.62 -12.15 -5.34
C ALA A 116 -26.97 -12.95 -6.60
N VAL A 117 -25.95 -13.54 -7.22
CA VAL A 117 -26.16 -14.45 -8.34
C VAL A 117 -26.64 -15.75 -7.72
N ASP A 118 -27.95 -15.99 -7.81
CA ASP A 118 -28.56 -17.31 -7.60
C ASP A 118 -28.08 -18.31 -8.66
#